data_AF-A0AAI9RJD3-F1
#
_entry.id   AF-A0AAI9RJD3-F1
#
_cell.length_a   1.000
_cell.length_b   1.000
_cell.length_c   1.000
_cell.angle_alpha   90.00
_cell.angle_beta   90.00
_cell.angle_gamma   90.00
#
_symmetry.space_group_name_H-M   'P 1'
#
loop_
_entity.id
_entity.type
_entity.pdbx_description
1 polymer ?
#
loop_
_entity_poly.entity_id
_entity_poly.type
_entity_poly.pdbx_seq_one_letter_code
_entity_poly.pdbx_strand_id
1 'polypeptide(L)'
;MLQHSITKDEIMMIANEFVQGLDPQQTADQEHVATARHLYRSGVVYNVDFDGYTLSGTVDAEGNVYSVHIPIRNVAESYCDCFAPTQCEHMLAVLLSAASSFGQVGDVLTLFKNNTKPSLPPIRTARQVLQSSAFEETDYKSWESYFEKEYESFKKEQARLTYKQMYFLMSIFTDFYTKLERKAPRVIAIHELFRLHAALYCFQKLLEEIQAFEANKTYSYHQPVNVVRLFVDKVESIVRDLQSEAIPSESEIILQETARLVHEVFFSTDAYTQERFFIYRHIWSELLNNKEKIQEEEKRIDTKINPLSKALASSHLLFLNEEDLLAMDLLKKQPASVVSLYFYWLEELLNAMQWDRAKNWLSFTYKQVKKTIQDHENTIFIKDIVRLFVIMYETYATHTNEQAGFEMILQELLPYSFTNYEQYVLAKKQYRTWAELHLLYGFEAIELLKEPLKDIEKEAPEAALPLYHLAAVEAIEERNRKSYRRAVRYLKKLRTLYKRLKRTDEWDAFIIHIANLHSRLRALQEELRKGKLIDDQSN
;
A
#
# COMPACT_ATOMS: atom_id res chain seq x y z
N MET A 1 -13.09 -0.81 39.04
CA MET A 1 -11.81 -1.08 39.73
C MET A 1 -10.84 -1.59 38.70
N LEU A 2 -9.61 -1.06 38.66
CA LEU A 2 -8.56 -1.41 37.69
C LEU A 2 -8.38 -2.93 37.48
N GLN A 3 -8.63 -3.72 38.54
CA GLN A 3 -8.59 -5.19 38.53
C GLN A 3 -9.53 -5.87 37.51
N HIS A 4 -10.52 -5.18 36.95
CA HIS A 4 -11.42 -5.74 35.94
C HIS A 4 -11.00 -5.45 34.50
N SER A 5 -10.08 -4.50 34.28
CA SER A 5 -9.66 -4.07 32.94
C SER A 5 -8.24 -4.51 32.58
N ILE A 6 -7.35 -4.69 33.55
CA ILE A 6 -5.97 -5.17 33.35
C ILE A 6 -5.68 -6.38 34.26
N THR A 7 -4.83 -7.29 33.78
CA THR A 7 -4.40 -8.47 34.54
C THR A 7 -3.10 -8.22 35.31
N LYS A 8 -2.82 -9.06 36.31
CA LYS A 8 -1.55 -9.06 37.04
C LYS A 8 -0.35 -9.24 36.10
N ASP A 9 -0.45 -10.16 35.16
CA ASP A 9 0.66 -10.49 34.24
C ASP A 9 0.98 -9.33 33.30
N GLU A 10 -0.05 -8.62 32.83
CA GLU A 10 0.09 -7.42 32.00
C GLU A 10 0.81 -6.27 32.74
N ILE A 11 0.47 -6.04 34.02
CA ILE A 11 1.18 -5.05 34.83
C ILE A 11 2.64 -5.44 35.04
N MET A 12 2.91 -6.72 35.30
CA MET A 12 4.28 -7.20 35.49
C MET A 12 5.09 -7.19 34.19
N MET A 13 4.45 -7.34 33.03
CA MET A 13 5.07 -7.17 31.72
C MET A 13 5.50 -5.72 31.50
N ILE A 14 4.59 -4.76 31.71
CA ILE A 14 4.91 -3.33 31.64
C ILE A 14 6.04 -3.02 32.62
N ALA A 15 5.98 -3.53 33.85
CA ALA A 15 7.01 -3.30 34.85
C ALA A 15 8.38 -3.87 34.47
N ASN A 16 8.43 -5.04 33.83
CA ASN A 16 9.68 -5.64 33.39
C ASN A 16 10.33 -4.80 32.27
N GLU A 17 9.55 -4.36 31.28
CA GLU A 17 10.04 -3.51 30.18
C GLU A 17 10.43 -2.11 30.66
N PHE A 18 9.63 -1.55 31.59
CA PHE A 18 9.91 -0.26 32.20
C PHE A 18 11.19 -0.30 33.05
N VAL A 19 11.40 -1.37 33.83
CA VAL A 19 12.59 -1.50 34.67
C VAL A 19 13.86 -1.74 33.85
N GLN A 20 13.78 -2.37 32.66
CA GLN A 20 14.96 -2.60 31.79
C GLN A 20 15.73 -1.32 31.42
N GLY A 21 15.05 -0.16 31.40
CA GLY A 21 15.67 1.14 31.17
C GLY A 21 16.52 1.67 32.35
N LEU A 22 16.33 1.14 33.56
CA LEU A 22 16.93 1.64 34.81
C LEU A 22 18.03 0.70 35.34
N ASP A 23 19.15 1.25 35.79
CA ASP A 23 20.28 0.51 36.36
C ASP A 23 20.36 0.66 37.89
N PRO A 24 20.22 -0.43 38.67
CA PRO A 24 20.29 -0.38 40.13
C PRO A 24 21.68 -0.01 40.67
N GLN A 25 22.74 0.00 39.86
CA GLN A 25 24.07 0.44 40.27
C GLN A 25 24.30 1.94 40.03
N GLN A 26 23.44 2.60 39.24
CA GLN A 26 23.55 4.02 38.95
C GLN A 26 22.81 4.86 39.99
N THR A 27 23.49 5.84 40.59
CA THR A 27 22.91 6.67 41.67
C THR A 27 21.70 7.48 41.20
N ALA A 28 21.73 8.00 39.98
CA ALA A 28 20.61 8.74 39.39
C ALA A 28 19.34 7.87 39.29
N ASP A 29 19.48 6.61 38.88
CA ASP A 29 18.35 5.70 38.70
C ASP A 29 17.81 5.20 40.05
N GLN A 30 18.68 5.06 41.06
CA GLN A 30 18.26 4.81 42.45
C GLN A 30 17.43 5.97 43.01
N GLU A 31 17.87 7.21 42.78
CA GLU A 31 17.12 8.42 43.15
C GLU A 31 15.78 8.49 42.41
N HIS A 32 15.78 8.19 41.11
CA HIS A 32 14.59 8.14 40.27
C HIS A 32 13.52 7.18 40.82
N VAL A 33 13.92 5.94 41.13
CA VAL A 33 13.02 4.92 41.71
C VAL A 33 12.58 5.31 43.12
N ALA A 34 13.45 5.95 43.91
CA ALA A 34 13.11 6.44 45.24
C ALA A 34 12.05 7.55 45.18
N THR A 35 12.19 8.50 44.23
CA THR A 35 11.23 9.58 43.99
C THR A 35 9.89 9.03 43.51
N ALA A 36 9.88 8.13 42.53
CA ALA A 36 8.66 7.47 42.07
C ALA A 36 7.92 6.73 43.20
N ARG A 37 8.67 6.02 44.05
CA ARG A 37 8.13 5.34 45.24
C ARG A 37 7.57 6.32 46.27
N HIS A 38 8.20 7.50 46.41
CA HIS A 38 7.71 8.55 47.29
C HIS A 38 6.39 9.13 46.78
N LEU A 39 6.31 9.49 45.49
CA LEU A 39 5.09 9.99 44.83
C LEU A 39 3.92 9.00 44.94
N TYR A 40 4.19 7.72 44.68
CA TYR A 40 3.17 6.68 44.89
C TYR A 40 2.70 6.62 46.36
N ARG A 41 3.64 6.67 47.33
CA ARG A 41 3.32 6.53 48.77
C ARG A 41 2.66 7.76 49.38
N SER A 42 2.93 8.96 48.87
CA SER A 42 2.32 10.20 49.34
C SER A 42 0.87 10.35 48.88
N GLY A 43 0.37 9.44 48.03
CA GLY A 43 -1.01 9.42 47.58
C GLY A 43 -1.35 10.49 46.53
N VAL A 44 -0.32 11.07 45.89
CA VAL A 44 -0.47 12.12 44.87
C VAL A 44 -0.69 11.56 43.46
N VAL A 45 -0.80 10.23 43.33
CA VAL A 45 -1.14 9.53 42.09
C VAL A 45 -2.62 9.15 42.13
N TYR A 46 -3.40 9.64 41.18
CA TYR A 46 -4.85 9.42 41.11
C TYR A 46 -5.33 9.23 39.67
N ASN A 47 -6.62 8.92 39.48
CA ASN A 47 -7.24 8.61 38.20
C ASN A 47 -6.50 7.53 37.38
N VAL A 48 -5.94 6.53 38.07
CA VAL A 48 -5.28 5.42 37.39
C VAL A 48 -6.34 4.51 36.78
N ASP A 49 -6.32 4.40 35.45
CA ASP A 49 -7.27 3.61 34.69
C ASP A 49 -6.60 2.92 33.50
N PHE A 50 -7.25 1.87 32.99
CA PHE A 50 -6.80 1.12 31.83
C PHE A 50 -7.97 0.85 30.88
N ASP A 51 -7.81 1.30 29.63
CA ASP A 51 -8.86 1.27 28.59
C ASP A 51 -8.79 0.04 27.66
N GLY A 52 -7.88 -0.91 27.95
CA GLY A 52 -7.60 -2.08 27.11
C GLY A 52 -6.33 -1.97 26.27
N TYR A 53 -5.79 -0.75 26.10
CA TYR A 53 -4.57 -0.50 25.32
C TYR A 53 -3.54 0.33 26.08
N THR A 54 -3.99 1.26 26.93
CA THR A 54 -3.14 2.26 27.59
C THR A 54 -3.43 2.30 29.08
N LEU A 55 -2.38 2.17 29.89
CA LEU A 55 -2.42 2.49 31.31
C LEU A 55 -2.23 4.00 31.47
N SER A 56 -3.22 4.67 32.03
CA SER A 56 -3.21 6.12 32.22
C SER A 56 -3.29 6.48 33.70
N GLY A 57 -2.78 7.66 34.05
CA GLY A 57 -2.86 8.19 35.42
C GLY A 57 -2.39 9.63 35.50
N THR A 58 -2.74 10.30 36.61
CA THR A 58 -2.32 11.67 36.89
C THR A 58 -1.48 11.72 38.15
N VAL A 59 -0.38 12.49 38.12
CA VAL A 59 0.56 12.65 39.24
C VAL A 59 0.69 14.12 39.58
N ASP A 60 0.45 14.49 40.84
CA ASP A 60 0.72 15.82 41.37
C ASP A 60 2.13 15.84 41.99
N ALA A 61 3.03 16.62 41.40
CA ALA A 61 4.40 16.75 41.86
C ALA A 61 4.92 18.18 41.62
N GLU A 62 5.63 18.73 42.61
CA GLU A 62 6.27 20.05 42.52
C GLU A 62 5.30 21.21 42.18
N GLY A 63 4.02 21.09 42.54
CA GLY A 63 3.00 22.10 42.27
C GLY A 63 2.43 22.08 40.85
N ASN A 64 2.79 21.06 40.05
CA ASN A 64 2.24 20.80 38.72
C ASN A 64 1.52 19.45 38.68
N VAL A 65 0.56 19.33 37.76
CA VAL A 65 -0.15 18.07 37.48
C VAL A 65 0.36 17.50 36.17
N TYR A 66 0.86 16.27 36.21
CA TYR A 66 1.38 15.56 35.04
C TYR A 66 0.43 14.44 34.63
N SER A 67 0.04 14.40 33.36
CA SER A 67 -0.64 13.25 32.79
C SER A 67 0.37 12.21 32.29
N VAL A 68 0.04 10.94 32.47
CA VAL A 68 0.87 9.79 32.10
C VAL A 68 0.06 8.83 31.26
N HIS A 69 0.65 8.37 30.16
CA HIS A 69 0.09 7.37 29.26
C HIS A 69 1.14 6.31 28.93
N ILE A 70 0.86 5.05 29.25
CA ILE A 70 1.77 3.90 29.05
C ILE A 70 1.04 2.86 28.19
N PRO A 71 1.31 2.81 26.86
CA PRO A 71 0.74 1.80 25.97
C PRO A 71 1.28 0.41 26.30
N ILE A 72 0.39 -0.58 26.46
CA ILE A 72 0.80 -1.94 26.85
C ILE A 72 1.56 -2.70 25.75
N ARG A 73 1.35 -2.33 24.47
CA ARG A 73 1.97 -2.98 23.32
C ARG A 73 3.35 -2.42 22.96
N ASN A 74 3.65 -1.21 23.42
CA ASN A 74 4.92 -0.53 23.14
C ASN A 74 5.23 0.45 24.29
N VAL A 75 5.90 -0.03 25.34
CA VAL A 75 6.21 0.81 26.51
C VAL A 75 7.21 1.91 26.14
N ALA A 76 8.00 1.75 25.07
CA ALA A 76 8.90 2.78 24.58
C ALA A 76 8.18 4.04 24.06
N GLU A 77 6.90 3.94 23.68
CA GLU A 77 6.04 5.07 23.29
C GLU A 77 5.31 5.72 24.47
N SER A 78 5.68 5.35 25.71
CA SER A 78 5.10 5.96 26.90
C SER A 78 5.36 7.46 26.95
N TYR A 79 4.34 8.22 27.33
CA TYR A 79 4.36 9.68 27.33
C TYR A 79 3.99 10.23 28.71
N CYS A 80 4.66 11.33 29.08
CA CYS A 80 4.33 12.11 30.27
C CYS A 80 4.56 13.60 29.99
N ASP A 81 3.67 14.45 30.52
CA ASP A 81 3.73 15.91 30.37
C ASP A 81 4.96 16.57 31.04
N CYS A 82 5.80 15.82 31.75
CA CYS A 82 7.07 16.33 32.27
C CYS A 82 8.16 16.49 31.21
N PHE A 83 7.93 16.03 29.96
CA PHE A 83 8.86 16.12 28.81
C PHE A 83 10.26 15.54 29.05
N ALA A 84 10.41 14.64 30.03
CA ALA A 84 11.66 13.93 30.23
C ALA A 84 11.96 13.04 28.99
N PRO A 85 13.21 13.03 28.49
CA PRO A 85 13.60 12.24 27.32
C PRO A 85 13.64 10.72 27.58
N THR A 86 13.45 10.31 28.83
CA THR A 86 13.48 8.92 29.29
C THR A 86 12.26 8.59 30.14
N GLN A 87 12.08 7.31 30.46
CA GLN A 87 11.10 6.81 31.43
C GLN A 87 11.18 7.60 32.76
N CYS A 88 10.23 8.49 33.01
CA CYS A 88 10.27 9.40 34.16
C CYS A 88 9.71 8.78 35.46
N GLU A 89 9.96 9.42 36.58
CA GLU A 89 9.54 9.01 37.91
C GLU A 89 8.01 9.04 38.05
N HIS A 90 7.32 9.92 37.31
CA HIS A 90 5.85 9.99 37.26
C HIS A 90 5.25 8.75 36.60
N MET A 91 5.82 8.30 35.48
CA MET A 91 5.38 7.07 34.81
C MET A 91 5.56 5.85 35.73
N LEU A 92 6.70 5.76 36.40
CA LEU A 92 6.94 4.69 37.38
C LEU A 92 5.98 4.78 38.57
N ALA A 93 5.63 5.99 39.03
CA ALA A 93 4.67 6.17 40.11
C ALA A 93 3.25 5.69 39.73
N VAL A 94 2.81 5.94 38.49
CA VAL A 94 1.53 5.41 37.95
C VAL A 94 1.57 3.89 37.84
N LEU A 95 2.68 3.32 37.36
CA LEU A 95 2.87 1.88 37.32
C LEU A 95 2.85 1.24 38.71
N LEU A 96 3.52 1.85 39.71
CA LEU A 96 3.48 1.37 41.10
C LEU A 96 2.06 1.47 41.69
N SER A 97 1.31 2.51 41.34
CA SER A 97 -0.10 2.65 41.72
C SER A 97 -0.96 1.52 41.12
N ALA A 98 -0.79 1.22 39.84
CA ALA A 98 -1.44 0.09 39.19
C ALA A 98 -1.05 -1.25 39.84
N ALA A 99 0.25 -1.48 40.07
CA ALA A 99 0.77 -2.69 40.71
C ALA A 99 0.27 -2.88 42.15
N SER A 100 -0.04 -1.79 42.86
CA SER A 100 -0.61 -1.84 44.20
C SER A 100 -1.99 -2.49 44.25
N SER A 101 -2.77 -2.35 43.18
CA SER A 101 -4.07 -3.03 43.05
C SER A 101 -3.93 -4.55 43.06
N PHE A 102 -2.75 -5.10 42.80
CA PHE A 102 -2.47 -6.54 42.78
C PHE A 102 -1.46 -6.98 43.87
N GLY A 103 -1.09 -6.08 44.78
CA GLY A 103 -0.07 -6.34 45.80
C GLY A 103 1.33 -6.58 45.24
N GLN A 104 1.64 -6.09 44.03
CA GLN A 104 2.89 -6.37 43.30
C GLN A 104 3.95 -5.24 43.42
N VAL A 105 3.72 -4.22 44.24
CA VAL A 105 4.68 -3.12 44.43
C VAL A 105 6.06 -3.64 44.89
N GLY A 106 6.08 -4.64 45.78
CA GLY A 106 7.32 -5.26 46.24
C GLY A 106 8.04 -6.01 45.11
N ASP A 107 7.30 -6.66 44.23
CA ASP A 107 7.83 -7.42 43.10
C ASP A 107 8.44 -6.49 42.05
N VAL A 108 7.79 -5.36 41.73
CA VAL A 108 8.34 -4.33 40.83
C VAL A 108 9.64 -3.73 41.37
N LEU A 109 9.71 -3.42 42.67
CA LEU A 109 10.95 -2.91 43.28
C LEU A 109 12.05 -3.98 43.37
N THR A 110 11.67 -5.26 43.47
CA THR A 110 12.61 -6.38 43.45
C THR A 110 13.15 -6.62 42.04
N LEU A 111 12.31 -6.47 41.01
CA LEU A 111 12.74 -6.47 39.61
C LEU A 111 13.83 -5.41 39.38
N PHE A 112 13.64 -4.19 39.87
CA PHE A 112 14.68 -3.14 39.77
C PHE A 112 15.98 -3.53 40.49
N LYS A 113 15.90 -3.96 41.75
CA LYS A 113 17.10 -4.37 42.51
C LYS A 113 17.87 -5.53 41.87
N ASN A 114 17.14 -6.43 41.23
CA ASN A 114 17.70 -7.60 40.55
C ASN A 114 17.97 -7.34 39.06
N ASN A 115 17.74 -6.11 38.57
CA ASN A 115 18.04 -5.72 37.20
C ASN A 115 19.55 -5.50 37.05
N THR A 116 20.30 -6.57 37.22
CA THR A 116 21.70 -6.60 36.83
C THR A 116 21.73 -6.57 35.31
N LYS A 117 21.94 -5.39 34.72
CA LYS A 117 22.51 -5.34 33.38
C LYS A 117 23.73 -6.28 33.39
N PRO A 118 23.90 -7.19 32.41
CA PRO A 118 25.13 -7.96 32.34
C PRO A 118 26.27 -6.97 32.40
N SER A 119 27.20 -7.16 33.34
CA SER A 119 28.36 -6.30 33.44
C SER A 119 28.98 -6.21 32.05
N LEU A 120 29.37 -4.99 31.65
CA LEU A 120 30.14 -4.80 30.43
C LEU A 120 31.21 -5.89 30.40
N PRO A 121 31.26 -6.74 29.35
CA PRO A 121 32.34 -7.70 29.25
C PRO A 121 33.65 -6.91 29.35
N PRO A 122 34.69 -7.46 30.01
CA PRO A 122 35.96 -6.77 30.13
C PRO A 122 36.37 -6.26 28.76
N ILE A 123 36.82 -5.00 28.65
CA ILE A 123 37.18 -4.36 27.38
C ILE A 123 38.15 -5.30 26.66
N ARG A 124 37.58 -6.08 25.73
CA ARG A 124 38.35 -6.90 24.81
C ARG A 124 39.01 -5.90 23.88
N THR A 125 40.32 -5.93 23.82
CA THR A 125 41.09 -5.14 22.86
C THR A 125 40.52 -5.35 21.45
N ALA A 126 40.60 -4.36 20.56
CA ALA A 126 40.08 -4.46 19.18
C ALA A 126 40.53 -5.77 18.47
N ARG A 127 41.69 -6.30 18.86
CA ARG A 127 42.25 -7.57 18.40
C ARG A 127 41.49 -8.83 18.88
N GLN A 128 40.89 -8.81 20.06
CA GLN A 128 40.05 -9.91 20.60
C GLN A 128 38.60 -9.87 20.10
N VAL A 129 38.11 -8.70 19.65
CA VAL A 129 36.81 -8.56 18.97
C VAL A 129 36.92 -9.02 17.51
N LEU A 130 38.04 -8.70 16.85
CA LEU A 130 38.37 -9.20 15.50
C LEU A 130 38.63 -10.73 15.45
N GLN A 131 38.92 -11.37 16.59
CA GLN A 131 39.14 -12.83 16.67
C GLN A 131 37.88 -13.64 17.00
N SER A 132 36.71 -12.98 17.16
CA SER A 132 35.43 -13.64 17.42
C SER A 132 34.32 -13.07 16.53
N SER A 133 34.59 -12.85 15.24
CA SER A 133 33.51 -12.61 14.30
C SER A 133 32.72 -13.92 14.13
N ALA A 134 31.39 -13.86 14.23
CA ALA A 134 30.53 -15.04 14.07
C ALA A 134 30.51 -15.57 12.63
N PHE A 135 31.02 -14.75 11.71
CA PHE A 135 31.16 -15.00 10.27
C PHE A 135 32.36 -14.19 9.74
N GLU A 136 32.84 -14.53 8.55
CA GLU A 136 33.87 -13.81 7.82
C GLU A 136 33.23 -12.65 7.03
N GLU A 137 33.81 -11.45 7.11
CA GLU A 137 33.18 -10.22 6.60
C GLU A 137 33.04 -10.17 5.08
N THR A 138 33.75 -10.98 4.30
CA THR A 138 33.70 -10.97 2.82
C THR A 138 33.39 -12.33 2.21
N ASP A 139 32.96 -13.30 3.02
CA ASP A 139 32.57 -14.63 2.55
C ASP A 139 31.07 -14.83 2.71
N TYR A 140 30.37 -14.92 1.58
CA TYR A 140 28.95 -15.19 1.52
C TYR A 140 28.57 -16.50 2.22
N LYS A 141 29.35 -17.57 2.07
CA LYS A 141 29.02 -18.88 2.68
C LYS A 141 29.04 -18.82 4.20
N SER A 142 29.95 -18.00 4.74
CA SER A 142 29.99 -17.68 6.16
C SER A 142 28.71 -16.95 6.61
N TRP A 143 28.20 -16.00 5.82
CA TRP A 143 26.95 -15.29 6.11
C TRP A 143 25.74 -16.21 6.07
N GLU A 144 25.61 -17.04 5.03
CA GLU A 144 24.51 -18.00 4.89
C GLU A 144 24.46 -18.97 6.08
N SER A 145 25.61 -19.53 6.47
CA SER A 145 25.73 -20.39 7.64
C SER A 145 25.34 -19.68 8.94
N TYR A 146 25.70 -18.40 9.06
CA TYR A 146 25.32 -17.56 10.18
C TYR A 146 23.80 -17.30 10.20
N PHE A 147 23.21 -16.94 9.07
CA PHE A 147 21.77 -16.68 8.93
C PHE A 147 20.93 -17.92 9.26
N GLU A 148 21.34 -19.10 8.77
CA GLU A 148 20.65 -20.36 9.05
C GLU A 148 20.69 -20.70 10.55
N LYS A 149 21.86 -20.56 11.18
CA LYS A 149 22.00 -20.80 12.63
C LYS A 149 21.14 -19.83 13.47
N GLU A 150 21.13 -18.55 13.11
CA GLU A 150 20.33 -17.55 13.82
C GLU A 150 18.82 -17.75 13.59
N TYR A 151 18.42 -18.16 12.38
CA TYR A 151 17.03 -18.47 12.05
C TYR A 151 16.51 -19.65 12.86
N GLU A 152 17.29 -20.73 12.96
CA GLU A 152 16.93 -21.89 13.77
C GLU A 152 16.78 -21.54 15.25
N SER A 153 17.65 -20.68 15.79
CA SER A 153 17.52 -20.17 17.16
C SER A 153 16.26 -19.33 17.33
N PHE A 154 16.00 -18.42 16.40
CA PHE A 154 14.84 -17.54 16.39
C PHE A 154 13.53 -18.34 16.32
N LYS A 155 13.43 -19.31 15.41
CA LYS A 155 12.26 -20.16 15.22
C LYS A 155 11.95 -20.98 16.48
N LYS A 156 12.99 -21.54 17.13
CA LYS A 156 12.85 -22.26 18.41
C LYS A 156 12.35 -21.35 19.54
N GLU A 157 12.80 -20.11 19.58
CA GLU A 157 12.37 -19.13 20.58
C GLU A 157 10.91 -18.73 20.38
N GLN A 158 10.51 -18.44 19.13
CA GLN A 158 9.13 -18.10 18.77
C GLN A 158 8.16 -19.25 19.04
N ALA A 159 8.60 -20.50 18.87
CA ALA A 159 7.80 -21.69 19.15
C ALA A 159 7.48 -21.91 20.65
N ARG A 160 8.16 -21.23 21.58
CA ARG A 160 7.95 -21.43 23.04
C ARG A 160 6.60 -20.91 23.54
N LEU A 161 6.00 -19.94 22.84
CA LEU A 161 4.78 -19.27 23.28
C LEU A 161 3.74 -19.29 22.16
N THR A 162 2.61 -19.96 22.38
CA THR A 162 1.57 -20.19 21.35
C THR A 162 1.03 -18.89 20.74
N TYR A 163 0.89 -17.82 21.54
CA TYR A 163 0.41 -16.53 21.01
C TYR A 163 1.39 -15.88 20.03
N LYS A 164 2.68 -16.20 20.08
CA LYS A 164 3.68 -15.65 19.14
C LYS A 164 3.55 -16.25 17.74
N GLN A 165 2.94 -17.44 17.61
CA GLN A 165 2.77 -18.11 16.32
C GLN A 165 1.89 -17.29 15.36
N MET A 166 0.84 -16.62 15.84
CA MET A 166 0.00 -15.78 14.96
C MET A 166 0.72 -14.53 14.43
N TYR A 167 1.81 -14.08 15.06
CA TYR A 167 2.61 -12.94 14.62
C TYR A 167 3.91 -13.34 13.92
N PHE A 168 4.17 -14.65 13.78
CA PHE A 168 5.47 -15.17 13.36
C PHE A 168 5.93 -14.64 12.00
N LEU A 169 5.02 -14.56 11.01
CA LEU A 169 5.36 -14.01 9.69
C LEU A 169 5.87 -12.57 9.78
N MET A 170 5.25 -11.72 10.61
CA MET A 170 5.68 -10.33 10.80
C MET A 170 7.00 -10.26 11.58
N SER A 171 7.21 -11.14 12.57
CA SER A 171 8.46 -11.13 13.36
C SER A 171 9.69 -11.55 12.56
N ILE A 172 9.52 -12.24 11.43
CA ILE A 172 10.62 -12.45 10.47
C ILE A 172 11.17 -11.10 9.98
N PHE A 173 10.30 -10.11 9.75
CA PHE A 173 10.72 -8.76 9.34
C PHE A 173 11.14 -7.90 10.54
N THR A 174 10.26 -7.76 11.55
CA THR A 174 10.48 -6.78 12.64
C THR A 174 11.62 -7.17 13.57
N ASP A 175 11.76 -8.48 13.85
CA ASP A 175 12.68 -8.96 14.87
C ASP A 175 13.91 -9.61 14.23
N PHE A 176 13.69 -10.62 13.37
CA PHE A 176 14.77 -11.43 12.82
C PHE A 176 15.62 -10.66 11.81
N TYR A 177 15.02 -10.08 10.77
CA TYR A 177 15.75 -9.28 9.80
C TYR A 177 16.45 -8.07 10.46
N THR A 178 15.75 -7.31 11.31
CA THR A 178 16.35 -6.18 12.05
C THR A 178 17.55 -6.62 12.91
N LYS A 179 17.49 -7.81 13.51
CA LYS A 179 18.62 -8.38 14.28
C LYS A 179 19.82 -8.66 13.37
N LEU A 180 19.60 -9.21 12.18
CA LEU A 180 20.67 -9.43 11.19
C LEU A 180 21.24 -8.11 10.69
N GLU A 181 20.39 -7.15 10.34
CA GLU A 181 20.79 -5.82 9.85
C GLU A 181 21.75 -5.11 10.81
N ARG A 182 21.50 -5.18 12.13
CA ARG A 182 22.39 -4.62 13.17
C ARG A 182 23.77 -5.27 13.26
N LYS A 183 23.98 -6.41 12.60
CA LYS A 183 25.24 -7.16 12.58
C LYS A 183 26.03 -6.96 11.30
N ALA A 184 25.52 -6.17 10.35
CA ALA A 184 26.19 -5.91 9.09
C ALA A 184 27.63 -5.36 9.30
N PRO A 185 28.60 -5.77 8.46
CA PRO A 185 29.98 -5.27 8.53
C PRO A 185 30.08 -3.75 8.38
N ARG A 186 31.18 -3.13 8.83
CA ARG A 186 31.30 -1.66 8.81
C ARG A 186 31.69 -1.06 7.46
N VAL A 187 32.26 -1.87 6.55
CA VAL A 187 32.65 -1.42 5.22
C VAL A 187 31.37 -1.19 4.40
N ILE A 188 31.13 0.03 3.93
CA ILE A 188 29.83 0.47 3.36
C ILE A 188 29.32 -0.48 2.28
N ALA A 189 30.11 -0.78 1.24
CA ALA A 189 29.67 -1.67 0.17
C ALA A 189 29.35 -3.10 0.67
N ILE A 190 30.14 -3.61 1.62
CA ILE A 190 29.93 -4.94 2.22
C ILE A 190 28.74 -4.93 3.19
N HIS A 191 28.53 -3.82 3.91
CA HIS A 191 27.40 -3.58 4.78
C HIS A 191 26.10 -3.72 3.99
N GLU A 192 26.00 -3.01 2.86
CA GLU A 192 24.81 -3.02 2.03
C GLU A 192 24.61 -4.37 1.32
N LEU A 193 25.68 -5.00 0.82
CA LEU A 193 25.58 -6.36 0.28
C LEU A 193 25.12 -7.35 1.35
N PHE A 194 25.64 -7.28 2.57
CA PHE A 194 25.19 -8.12 3.68
C PHE A 194 23.71 -7.90 3.99
N ARG A 195 23.27 -6.64 4.04
CA ARG A 195 21.85 -6.28 4.26
C ARG A 195 20.95 -6.84 3.16
N LEU A 196 21.39 -6.77 1.90
CA LEU A 196 20.66 -7.33 0.75
C LEU A 196 20.52 -8.85 0.87
N HIS A 197 21.61 -9.57 1.16
CA HIS A 197 21.57 -11.03 1.32
C HIS A 197 20.72 -11.44 2.53
N ALA A 198 20.81 -10.72 3.65
CA ALA A 198 19.95 -10.94 4.80
C ALA A 198 18.47 -10.73 4.44
N ALA A 199 18.14 -9.68 3.67
CA ALA A 199 16.76 -9.42 3.23
C ALA A 199 16.25 -10.53 2.31
N LEU A 200 17.03 -10.94 1.30
CA LEU A 200 16.68 -12.02 0.38
C LEU A 200 16.51 -13.37 1.09
N TYR A 201 17.41 -13.69 2.03
CA TYR A 201 17.32 -14.88 2.85
C TYR A 201 16.07 -14.87 3.74
N CYS A 202 15.82 -13.78 4.46
CA CYS A 202 14.61 -13.64 5.29
C CYS A 202 13.33 -13.70 4.46
N PHE A 203 13.35 -13.12 3.26
CA PHE A 203 12.24 -13.19 2.31
C PHE A 203 11.99 -14.61 1.82
N GLN A 204 13.04 -15.38 1.52
CA GLN A 204 12.90 -16.80 1.19
C GLN A 204 12.29 -17.60 2.35
N LYS A 205 12.79 -17.42 3.57
CA LYS A 205 12.21 -18.07 4.77
C LYS A 205 10.76 -17.64 4.99
N LEU A 206 10.42 -16.37 4.76
CA LEU A 206 9.04 -15.90 4.83
C LEU A 206 8.14 -16.66 3.86
N LEU A 207 8.55 -16.87 2.60
CA LEU A 207 7.76 -17.63 1.63
C LEU A 207 7.56 -19.09 2.05
N GLU A 208 8.60 -19.74 2.57
CA GLU A 208 8.52 -21.10 3.12
C GLU A 208 7.52 -21.19 4.28
N GLU A 209 7.54 -20.23 5.19
CA GLU A 209 6.65 -20.19 6.35
C GLU A 209 5.21 -19.81 5.97
N ILE A 210 5.00 -18.95 4.97
CA ILE A 210 3.66 -18.68 4.44
C ILE A 210 3.05 -19.97 3.89
N GLN A 211 3.82 -20.73 3.11
CA GLN A 211 3.35 -22.02 2.59
C GLN A 211 3.02 -23.00 3.72
N ALA A 212 3.83 -23.05 4.78
CA ALA A 212 3.55 -23.86 5.96
C ALA A 212 2.28 -23.41 6.70
N PHE A 213 2.05 -22.10 6.84
CA PHE A 213 0.85 -21.53 7.46
C PHE A 213 -0.40 -21.89 6.65
N GLU A 214 -0.35 -21.78 5.32
CA GLU A 214 -1.45 -22.15 4.44
C GLU A 214 -1.76 -23.65 4.52
N ALA A 215 -0.73 -24.51 4.45
CA ALA A 215 -0.88 -25.96 4.53
C ALA A 215 -1.48 -26.41 5.88
N ASN A 216 -1.04 -25.78 6.98
CA ASN A 216 -1.50 -26.10 8.33
C ASN A 216 -2.76 -25.34 8.75
N LYS A 217 -3.28 -24.44 7.90
CA LYS A 217 -4.39 -23.52 8.21
C LYS A 217 -4.14 -22.70 9.47
N THR A 218 -2.89 -22.32 9.69
CA THR A 218 -2.48 -21.50 10.84
C THR A 218 -2.94 -20.07 10.60
N TYR A 219 -3.61 -19.49 11.61
CA TYR A 219 -4.03 -18.09 11.55
C TYR A 219 -2.81 -17.16 11.67
N SER A 220 -2.69 -16.23 10.73
CA SER A 220 -1.77 -15.10 10.84
C SER A 220 -2.55 -13.82 11.13
N TYR A 221 -2.07 -13.04 12.11
CA TYR A 221 -2.68 -11.76 12.46
C TYR A 221 -2.50 -10.72 11.34
N HIS A 222 -1.33 -10.72 10.70
CA HIS A 222 -1.04 -9.86 9.56
C HIS A 222 -1.29 -10.60 8.26
N GLN A 223 -1.91 -9.93 7.28
CA GLN A 223 -2.05 -10.51 5.95
C GLN A 223 -0.65 -10.75 5.35
N PRO A 224 -0.31 -11.98 4.92
CA PRO A 224 1.02 -12.32 4.44
C PRO A 224 1.55 -11.38 3.35
N VAL A 225 0.69 -10.96 2.42
CA VAL A 225 1.02 -10.01 1.34
C VAL A 225 1.61 -8.69 1.86
N ASN A 226 1.17 -8.22 3.03
CA ASN A 226 1.69 -6.98 3.60
C ASN A 226 3.14 -7.15 4.08
N VAL A 227 3.48 -8.31 4.65
CA VAL A 227 4.86 -8.61 5.08
C VAL A 227 5.77 -8.81 3.87
N VAL A 228 5.29 -9.50 2.84
CA VAL A 228 6.00 -9.67 1.56
C VAL A 228 6.36 -8.30 0.97
N ARG A 229 5.41 -7.35 0.97
CA ARG A 229 5.66 -5.98 0.46
C ARG A 229 6.67 -5.20 1.29
N LEU A 230 6.71 -5.35 2.61
CA LEU A 230 7.75 -4.73 3.45
C LEU A 230 9.17 -5.16 3.03
N PHE A 231 9.34 -6.44 2.66
CA PHE A 231 10.62 -6.92 2.14
C PHE A 231 10.92 -6.38 0.74
N VAL A 232 9.91 -6.26 -0.14
CA VAL A 232 10.07 -5.63 -1.45
C VAL A 232 10.59 -4.20 -1.29
N ASP A 233 9.92 -3.39 -0.47
CA ASP A 233 10.30 -1.99 -0.22
C ASP A 233 11.71 -1.89 0.39
N LYS A 234 12.04 -2.81 1.32
CA LYS A 234 13.38 -2.86 1.93
C LYS A 234 14.46 -3.24 0.92
N VAL A 235 14.22 -4.23 0.06
CA VAL A 235 15.16 -4.62 -1.00
C VAL A 235 15.37 -3.48 -1.97
N GLU A 236 14.30 -2.82 -2.42
CA GLU A 236 14.38 -1.64 -3.28
C GLU A 236 15.22 -0.52 -2.65
N SER A 237 15.02 -0.25 -1.36
CA SER A 237 15.82 0.74 -0.63
C SER A 237 17.31 0.37 -0.61
N ILE A 238 17.66 -0.88 -0.29
CA ILE A 238 19.06 -1.31 -0.20
C ILE A 238 19.74 -1.27 -1.57
N VAL A 239 19.05 -1.69 -2.63
CA VAL A 239 19.59 -1.64 -4.00
C VAL A 239 19.86 -0.19 -4.41
N ARG A 240 18.95 0.74 -4.12
CA ARG A 240 19.16 2.17 -4.37
C ARG A 240 20.38 2.72 -3.64
N ASP A 241 20.57 2.34 -2.37
CA ASP A 241 21.75 2.73 -1.59
C ASP A 241 23.04 2.16 -2.22
N LEU A 242 23.03 0.89 -2.64
CA LEU A 242 24.15 0.24 -3.33
C LEU A 242 24.55 0.94 -4.64
N GLN A 243 23.60 1.46 -5.41
CA GLN A 243 23.89 2.16 -6.65
C GLN A 243 24.67 3.46 -6.45
N SER A 244 24.53 4.08 -5.27
CA SER A 244 25.27 5.31 -4.93
C SER A 244 26.73 5.04 -4.54
N GLU A 245 27.09 3.77 -4.34
CA GLU A 245 28.38 3.34 -3.81
C GLU A 245 29.22 2.61 -4.86
N ALA A 246 30.55 2.75 -4.79
CA ALA A 246 31.46 1.98 -5.63
C ALA A 246 31.63 0.58 -5.05
N ILE A 247 31.07 -0.45 -5.71
CA ILE A 247 31.24 -1.83 -5.29
C ILE A 247 32.69 -2.28 -5.56
N PRO A 248 33.45 -2.69 -4.53
CA PRO A 248 34.83 -3.16 -4.70
C PRO A 248 34.89 -4.42 -5.59
N SER A 249 35.96 -4.56 -6.37
CA SER A 249 36.20 -5.74 -7.21
C SER A 249 36.26 -7.05 -6.43
N GLU A 250 36.67 -6.99 -5.16
CA GLU A 250 36.71 -8.13 -4.24
C GLU A 250 35.31 -8.69 -3.94
N SER A 251 34.26 -7.88 -4.12
CA SER A 251 32.87 -8.26 -3.91
C SER A 251 32.24 -8.98 -5.10
N GLU A 252 32.98 -9.21 -6.20
CA GLU A 252 32.44 -9.85 -7.40
C GLU A 252 31.91 -11.26 -7.12
N ILE A 253 32.58 -12.02 -6.23
CA ILE A 253 32.12 -13.35 -5.80
C ILE A 253 30.77 -13.23 -5.06
N ILE A 254 30.61 -12.21 -4.21
CA ILE A 254 29.37 -11.94 -3.48
C ILE A 254 28.25 -11.59 -4.46
N LEU A 255 28.53 -10.81 -5.51
CA LEU A 255 27.56 -10.49 -6.56
C LEU A 255 27.13 -11.72 -7.37
N GLN A 256 28.03 -12.67 -7.63
CA GLN A 256 27.67 -13.94 -8.27
C GLN A 256 26.71 -14.76 -7.41
N GLU A 257 26.92 -14.78 -6.09
CA GLU A 257 25.99 -15.41 -5.15
C GLU A 257 24.67 -14.63 -5.04
N THR A 258 24.70 -13.29 -5.15
CA THR A 258 23.47 -12.48 -5.26
C THR A 258 22.64 -12.93 -6.46
N ALA A 259 23.27 -13.07 -7.64
CA ALA A 259 22.59 -13.53 -8.86
C ALA A 259 21.94 -14.90 -8.65
N ARG A 260 22.66 -15.83 -8.01
CA ARG A 260 22.15 -17.16 -7.68
C ARG A 260 20.97 -17.11 -6.71
N LEU A 261 21.07 -16.34 -5.63
CA LEU A 261 20.02 -16.23 -4.62
C LEU A 261 18.75 -15.59 -5.19
N VAL A 262 18.89 -14.53 -5.98
CA VAL A 262 17.76 -13.87 -6.66
C VAL A 262 17.06 -14.83 -7.62
N HIS A 263 17.83 -15.63 -8.36
CA HIS A 263 17.28 -16.71 -9.18
C HIS A 263 16.51 -17.75 -8.34
N GLU A 264 17.10 -18.25 -7.26
CA GLU A 264 16.45 -19.22 -6.37
C GLU A 264 15.15 -18.68 -5.76
N VAL A 265 15.16 -17.42 -5.28
CA VAL A 265 13.97 -16.74 -4.74
C VAL A 265 12.87 -16.63 -5.80
N PHE A 266 13.20 -16.21 -7.02
CA PHE A 266 12.19 -16.04 -8.07
C PHE A 266 11.56 -17.37 -8.52
N PHE A 267 12.34 -18.44 -8.59
CA PHE A 267 11.88 -19.76 -9.05
C PHE A 267 11.42 -20.70 -7.92
N SER A 268 11.36 -20.26 -6.67
CA SER A 268 11.04 -21.08 -5.49
C SER A 268 9.60 -21.63 -5.44
N THR A 269 8.62 -20.80 -5.76
CA THR A 269 7.17 -21.10 -5.72
C THR A 269 6.42 -20.41 -6.89
N ASP A 270 5.08 -20.44 -6.90
CA ASP A 270 4.19 -19.63 -7.76
C ASP A 270 3.48 -18.51 -6.99
N ALA A 271 3.47 -18.57 -5.65
CA ALA A 271 2.86 -17.55 -4.81
C ALA A 271 3.63 -16.21 -4.91
N TYR A 272 2.92 -15.09 -4.74
CA TYR A 272 3.54 -13.74 -4.74
C TYR A 272 4.43 -13.48 -5.95
N THR A 273 4.06 -13.99 -7.13
CA THR A 273 4.87 -13.87 -8.36
C THR A 273 5.14 -12.41 -8.72
N GLN A 274 4.21 -11.49 -8.46
CA GLN A 274 4.43 -10.06 -8.69
C GLN A 274 5.58 -9.50 -7.84
N GLU A 275 5.56 -9.74 -6.53
CA GLU A 275 6.57 -9.25 -5.60
C GLU A 275 7.93 -9.89 -5.85
N ARG A 276 7.96 -11.20 -6.10
CA ARG A 276 9.21 -11.92 -6.43
C ARG A 276 9.79 -11.48 -7.76
N PHE A 277 8.94 -11.27 -8.77
CA PHE A 277 9.39 -10.77 -10.06
C PHE A 277 9.90 -9.34 -9.96
N PHE A 278 9.28 -8.50 -9.13
CA PHE A 278 9.79 -7.16 -8.87
C PHE A 278 11.21 -7.21 -8.31
N ILE A 279 11.46 -8.01 -7.26
CA ILE A 279 12.80 -8.16 -6.66
C ILE A 279 13.80 -8.65 -7.71
N TYR A 280 13.43 -9.70 -8.46
CA TYR A 280 14.26 -10.25 -9.52
C TYR A 280 14.67 -9.16 -10.50
N ARG A 281 13.68 -8.50 -11.07
CA ARG A 281 13.86 -7.51 -12.11
C ARG A 281 14.64 -6.28 -11.63
N HIS A 282 14.33 -5.78 -10.44
CA HIS A 282 15.03 -4.62 -9.89
C HIS A 282 16.52 -4.90 -9.67
N ILE A 283 16.87 -6.04 -9.06
CA ILE A 283 18.29 -6.38 -8.83
C ILE A 283 19.02 -6.63 -10.16
N TRP A 284 18.37 -7.26 -11.14
CA TRP A 284 18.96 -7.48 -12.46
C TRP A 284 19.17 -6.17 -13.24
N SER A 285 18.21 -5.24 -13.19
CA SER A 285 18.34 -3.90 -13.79
C SER A 285 19.49 -3.10 -13.17
N GLU A 286 19.57 -3.08 -11.84
CA GLU A 286 20.42 -2.12 -11.13
C GLU A 286 21.83 -2.63 -10.81
N LEU A 287 22.01 -3.94 -10.57
CA LEU A 287 23.27 -4.49 -10.04
C LEU A 287 23.91 -5.57 -10.91
N LEU A 288 23.13 -6.35 -11.67
CA LEU A 288 23.61 -7.56 -12.36
C LEU A 288 23.55 -7.46 -13.89
N ASN A 289 23.32 -6.27 -14.44
CA ASN A 289 23.10 -6.01 -15.87
C ASN A 289 24.34 -6.14 -16.79
N ASN A 290 25.43 -6.75 -16.32
CA ASN A 290 26.62 -6.96 -17.15
C ASN A 290 26.42 -8.17 -18.10
N LYS A 291 27.06 -8.13 -19.27
CA LYS A 291 26.84 -9.14 -20.33
C LYS A 291 27.18 -10.56 -19.90
N GLU A 292 28.22 -10.74 -19.08
CA GLU A 292 28.66 -12.07 -18.62
C GLU A 292 27.64 -12.70 -17.66
N LYS A 293 27.15 -11.95 -16.67
CA LYS A 293 26.13 -12.42 -15.72
C LYS A 293 24.79 -12.70 -16.39
N ILE A 294 24.39 -11.86 -17.35
CA ILE A 294 23.18 -12.09 -18.15
C ILE A 294 23.27 -13.46 -18.87
N GLN A 295 24.39 -13.75 -19.55
CA GLN A 295 24.57 -15.05 -20.22
C GLN A 295 24.60 -16.24 -19.26
N GLU A 296 25.15 -16.07 -18.07
CA GLU A 296 25.09 -17.12 -17.03
C GLU A 296 23.67 -17.35 -16.54
N GLU A 297 22.89 -16.28 -16.38
CA GLU A 297 21.50 -16.38 -15.95
C GLU A 297 20.58 -16.97 -17.03
N GLU A 298 20.80 -16.66 -18.31
CA GLU A 298 20.11 -17.33 -19.42
C GLU A 298 20.27 -18.86 -19.30
N LYS A 299 21.50 -19.34 -19.05
CA LYS A 299 21.76 -20.77 -18.82
C LYS A 299 21.03 -21.31 -17.58
N ARG A 300 20.96 -20.54 -16.48
CA ARG A 300 20.22 -20.93 -15.28
C ARG A 300 18.72 -21.04 -15.55
N ILE A 301 18.13 -20.05 -16.22
CA ILE A 301 16.72 -20.00 -16.60
C ILE A 301 16.37 -21.17 -17.53
N ASP A 302 17.26 -21.55 -18.43
CA ASP A 302 17.02 -22.64 -19.38
C ASP A 302 16.75 -23.98 -18.71
N THR A 303 17.36 -24.22 -17.54
CA THR A 303 17.13 -25.43 -16.73
C THR A 303 15.74 -25.48 -16.07
N LYS A 304 15.00 -24.36 -16.04
CA LYS A 304 13.71 -24.27 -15.36
C LYS A 304 12.54 -24.66 -16.27
N ILE A 305 11.52 -25.24 -15.65
CA ILE A 305 10.33 -25.78 -16.33
C ILE A 305 9.12 -24.86 -16.18
N ASN A 306 9.05 -24.05 -15.12
CA ASN A 306 7.92 -23.16 -14.85
C ASN A 306 7.69 -22.18 -16.02
N PRO A 307 6.59 -22.30 -16.79
CA PRO A 307 6.44 -21.54 -18.03
C PRO A 307 6.37 -20.03 -17.84
N LEU A 308 5.65 -19.57 -16.80
CA LEU A 308 5.44 -18.15 -16.57
C LEU A 308 6.71 -17.49 -16.02
N SER A 309 7.28 -18.02 -14.93
CA SER A 309 8.52 -17.46 -14.36
C SER A 309 9.67 -17.51 -15.37
N LYS A 310 9.78 -18.59 -16.15
CA LYS A 310 10.76 -18.68 -17.24
C LYS A 310 10.55 -17.57 -18.27
N ALA A 311 9.31 -17.37 -18.73
CA ALA A 311 9.01 -16.32 -19.69
C ALA A 311 9.31 -14.92 -19.14
N LEU A 312 8.93 -14.64 -17.89
CA LEU A 312 9.15 -13.35 -17.23
C LEU A 312 10.65 -13.03 -17.06
N ALA A 313 11.43 -13.96 -16.50
CA ALA A 313 12.88 -13.78 -16.35
C ALA A 313 13.58 -13.61 -17.71
N SER A 314 13.31 -14.50 -18.66
CA SER A 314 13.92 -14.43 -20.00
C SER A 314 13.57 -13.10 -20.70
N SER A 315 12.31 -12.67 -20.60
CA SER A 315 11.86 -11.41 -21.20
C SER A 315 12.53 -10.20 -20.57
N HIS A 316 12.82 -10.26 -19.26
CA HIS A 316 13.56 -9.19 -18.61
C HIS A 316 15.01 -9.11 -19.09
N LEU A 317 15.72 -10.24 -19.21
CA LEU A 317 17.09 -10.24 -19.75
C LEU A 317 17.13 -9.73 -21.19
N LEU A 318 16.18 -10.17 -22.02
CA LEU A 318 16.02 -9.65 -23.39
C LEU A 318 15.74 -8.14 -23.39
N PHE A 319 14.92 -7.64 -22.47
CA PHE A 319 14.65 -6.20 -22.31
C PHE A 319 15.92 -5.41 -21.95
N LEU A 320 16.78 -5.94 -21.07
CA LEU A 320 18.08 -5.33 -20.71
C LEU A 320 19.04 -5.30 -21.90
N ASN A 321 18.97 -6.29 -22.79
CA ASN A 321 19.73 -6.35 -24.04
C ASN A 321 19.08 -5.58 -25.21
N GLU A 322 17.98 -4.87 -24.98
CA GLU A 322 17.18 -4.16 -26.01
C GLU A 322 16.57 -5.07 -27.10
N GLU A 323 16.44 -6.37 -26.82
CA GLU A 323 15.83 -7.39 -27.69
C GLU A 323 14.31 -7.49 -27.48
N ASP A 324 13.62 -6.35 -27.49
CA ASP A 324 12.21 -6.20 -27.09
C ASP A 324 11.24 -7.13 -27.84
N LEU A 325 11.45 -7.34 -29.14
CA LEU A 325 10.56 -8.16 -29.96
C LEU A 325 10.59 -9.65 -29.54
N LEU A 326 11.75 -10.15 -29.14
CA LEU A 326 11.89 -11.52 -28.64
C LEU A 326 11.23 -11.65 -27.27
N ALA A 327 11.41 -10.65 -26.39
CA ALA A 327 10.72 -10.60 -25.10
C ALA A 327 9.19 -10.65 -25.30
N MET A 328 8.66 -9.84 -26.21
CA MET A 328 7.23 -9.84 -26.52
C MET A 328 6.71 -11.17 -27.08
N ASP A 329 7.49 -11.90 -27.89
CA ASP A 329 7.08 -13.23 -28.40
C ASP A 329 6.95 -14.27 -27.27
N LEU A 330 7.85 -14.21 -26.28
CA LEU A 330 7.76 -15.06 -25.09
C LEU A 330 6.53 -14.73 -24.24
N LEU A 331 6.30 -13.43 -23.99
CA LEU A 331 5.17 -12.95 -23.17
C LEU A 331 3.82 -13.18 -23.85
N LYS A 332 3.75 -13.08 -25.19
CA LYS A 332 2.52 -13.32 -25.96
C LYS A 332 1.90 -14.70 -25.72
N LYS A 333 2.73 -15.69 -25.37
CA LYS A 333 2.33 -17.09 -25.11
C LYS A 333 1.77 -17.28 -23.70
N GLN A 334 1.88 -16.28 -22.82
CA GLN A 334 1.43 -16.33 -21.44
C GLN A 334 -0.05 -15.94 -21.30
N PRO A 335 -0.71 -16.29 -20.16
CA PRO A 335 -2.09 -15.88 -19.90
C PRO A 335 -2.25 -14.36 -19.91
N ALA A 336 -3.34 -13.84 -20.49
CA ALA A 336 -3.58 -12.40 -20.54
C ALA A 336 -3.77 -11.77 -19.14
N SER A 337 -4.10 -12.55 -18.12
CA SER A 337 -4.21 -12.10 -16.73
C SER A 337 -2.89 -11.58 -16.14
N VAL A 338 -1.73 -11.91 -16.73
CA VAL A 338 -0.43 -11.45 -16.22
C VAL A 338 0.02 -10.10 -16.79
N VAL A 339 -0.84 -9.40 -17.55
CA VAL A 339 -0.52 -8.13 -18.21
C VAL A 339 -0.06 -7.04 -17.24
N SER A 340 -0.51 -7.05 -15.98
CA SER A 340 -0.03 -6.12 -14.94
C SER A 340 1.47 -6.17 -14.74
N LEU A 341 2.10 -7.34 -14.94
CA LEU A 341 3.53 -7.52 -14.75
C LEU A 341 4.36 -6.79 -15.82
N TYR A 342 3.73 -6.41 -16.94
CA TYR A 342 4.41 -5.77 -18.07
C TYR A 342 4.54 -4.25 -17.89
N PHE A 343 3.72 -3.66 -17.02
CA PHE A 343 3.62 -2.22 -16.83
C PHE A 343 4.90 -1.57 -16.33
N TYR A 344 5.72 -2.30 -15.59
CA TYR A 344 7.03 -1.79 -15.21
C TYR A 344 7.94 -1.48 -16.41
N TRP A 345 8.01 -2.37 -17.41
CA TRP A 345 8.88 -2.10 -18.57
C TRP A 345 8.40 -0.86 -19.32
N LEU A 346 7.08 -0.64 -19.35
CA LEU A 346 6.52 0.59 -19.88
C LEU A 346 6.92 1.80 -19.03
N GLU A 347 6.76 1.73 -17.71
CA GLU A 347 7.13 2.80 -16.79
C GLU A 347 8.62 3.16 -16.92
N GLU A 348 9.51 2.18 -16.95
CA GLU A 348 10.95 2.36 -17.19
C GLU A 348 11.22 3.09 -18.52
N LEU A 349 10.62 2.64 -19.62
CA LEU A 349 10.82 3.25 -20.93
C LEU A 349 10.26 4.68 -21.00
N LEU A 350 9.13 4.94 -20.35
CA LEU A 350 8.53 6.28 -20.31
C LEU A 350 9.37 7.24 -19.45
N ASN A 351 9.85 6.78 -18.29
CA ASN A 351 10.73 7.56 -17.41
C ASN A 351 12.07 7.85 -18.07
N ALA A 352 12.63 6.87 -18.79
CA ALA A 352 13.86 7.02 -19.57
C ALA A 352 13.65 7.77 -20.91
N MET A 353 12.43 8.19 -21.23
CA MET A 353 12.06 8.88 -22.47
C MET A 353 12.42 8.11 -23.75
N GLN A 354 12.43 6.77 -23.70
CA GLN A 354 12.72 5.90 -24.83
C GLN A 354 11.46 5.67 -25.69
N TRP A 355 10.97 6.73 -26.34
CA TRP A 355 9.65 6.77 -26.97
C TRP A 355 9.43 5.70 -28.06
N ASP A 356 10.43 5.41 -28.89
CA ASP A 356 10.31 4.41 -29.95
C ASP A 356 10.11 2.99 -29.38
N ARG A 357 10.88 2.63 -28.35
CA ARG A 357 10.71 1.36 -27.62
C ARG A 357 9.38 1.35 -26.86
N ALA A 358 9.04 2.44 -26.18
CA ALA A 358 7.78 2.59 -25.46
C ALA A 358 6.57 2.39 -26.37
N LYS A 359 6.59 2.92 -27.60
CA LYS A 359 5.53 2.72 -28.59
C LYS A 359 5.29 1.24 -28.91
N ASN A 360 6.36 0.46 -29.09
CA ASN A 360 6.27 -0.98 -29.35
C ASN A 360 5.67 -1.72 -28.15
N TRP A 361 6.14 -1.41 -26.94
CA TRP A 361 5.62 -1.98 -25.70
C TRP A 361 4.17 -1.57 -25.41
N LEU A 362 3.76 -0.34 -25.73
CA LEU A 362 2.38 0.11 -25.60
C LEU A 362 1.47 -0.64 -26.57
N SER A 363 1.90 -0.80 -27.82
CA SER A 363 1.16 -1.56 -28.84
C SER A 363 0.99 -3.03 -28.45
N PHE A 364 2.06 -3.66 -27.93
CA PHE A 364 2.01 -5.03 -27.43
C PHE A 364 1.08 -5.14 -26.22
N THR A 365 1.28 -4.31 -25.22
CA THR A 365 0.52 -4.32 -23.96
C THR A 365 -0.95 -4.04 -24.20
N TYR A 366 -1.30 -3.11 -25.09
CA TYR A 366 -2.68 -2.83 -25.51
C TYR A 366 -3.41 -4.09 -25.97
N LYS A 367 -2.77 -4.90 -26.83
CA LYS A 367 -3.37 -6.16 -27.32
C LYS A 367 -3.63 -7.14 -26.17
N GLN A 368 -2.73 -7.18 -25.19
CA GLN A 368 -2.89 -8.01 -24.01
C GLN A 368 -4.00 -7.48 -23.12
N VAL A 369 -4.08 -6.16 -22.87
CA VAL A 369 -5.18 -5.53 -22.12
C VAL A 369 -6.54 -5.84 -22.76
N LYS A 370 -6.68 -5.72 -24.08
CA LYS A 370 -7.93 -6.10 -24.78
C LYS A 370 -8.28 -7.56 -24.57
N LYS A 371 -7.29 -8.44 -24.64
CA LYS A 371 -7.48 -9.87 -24.39
C LYS A 371 -7.89 -10.13 -22.93
N THR A 372 -7.29 -9.43 -21.96
CA THR A 372 -7.68 -9.51 -20.55
C THR A 372 -9.13 -9.07 -20.33
N ILE A 373 -9.58 -8.01 -21.00
CA ILE A 373 -10.99 -7.57 -20.94
C ILE A 373 -11.94 -8.67 -21.45
N GLN A 374 -11.53 -9.42 -22.48
CA GLN A 374 -12.34 -10.49 -23.08
C GLN A 374 -12.33 -11.79 -22.26
N ASP A 375 -11.17 -12.16 -21.71
CA ASP A 375 -10.94 -13.48 -21.13
C ASP A 375 -11.14 -13.52 -19.60
N HIS A 376 -11.21 -12.37 -18.93
CA HIS A 376 -11.25 -12.28 -17.47
C HIS A 376 -12.62 -11.82 -16.94
N GLU A 377 -13.10 -12.43 -15.85
CA GLU A 377 -14.44 -12.10 -15.30
C GLU A 377 -14.41 -11.00 -14.23
N ASN A 378 -13.27 -10.83 -13.53
CA ASN A 378 -13.17 -9.85 -12.44
C ASN A 378 -13.10 -8.42 -12.98
N THR A 379 -14.24 -7.72 -12.91
CA THR A 379 -14.40 -6.32 -13.33
C THR A 379 -13.50 -5.35 -12.57
N ILE A 380 -13.21 -5.59 -11.29
CA ILE A 380 -12.35 -4.70 -10.48
C ILE A 380 -10.92 -4.78 -11.02
N PHE A 381 -10.43 -6.01 -11.23
CA PHE A 381 -9.11 -6.24 -11.82
C PHE A 381 -8.99 -5.59 -13.20
N ILE A 382 -9.97 -5.78 -14.08
CA ILE A 382 -9.97 -5.17 -15.42
C ILE A 382 -9.92 -3.64 -15.33
N LYS A 383 -10.72 -3.04 -14.44
CA LYS A 383 -10.74 -1.59 -14.24
C LYS A 383 -9.36 -1.07 -13.83
N ASP A 384 -8.67 -1.77 -12.93
CA ASP A 384 -7.32 -1.39 -12.51
C ASP A 384 -6.30 -1.51 -13.64
N ILE A 385 -6.34 -2.60 -14.43
CA ILE A 385 -5.48 -2.79 -15.60
C ILE A 385 -5.68 -1.67 -16.62
N VAL A 386 -6.93 -1.36 -16.98
CA VAL A 386 -7.23 -0.31 -17.96
C VAL A 386 -6.81 1.06 -17.44
N ARG A 387 -7.08 1.37 -16.17
CA ARG A 387 -6.67 2.63 -15.54
C ARG A 387 -5.15 2.82 -15.63
N LEU A 388 -4.38 1.81 -15.25
CA LEU A 388 -2.91 1.88 -15.29
C LEU A 388 -2.41 2.03 -16.73
N PHE A 389 -2.92 1.23 -17.67
CA PHE A 389 -2.55 1.32 -19.08
C PHE A 389 -2.85 2.70 -19.68
N VAL A 390 -4.02 3.27 -19.40
CA VAL A 390 -4.42 4.59 -19.88
C VAL A 390 -3.48 5.68 -19.38
N ILE A 391 -3.07 5.65 -18.10
CA ILE A 391 -2.11 6.63 -17.54
C ILE A 391 -0.76 6.58 -18.28
N MET A 392 -0.25 5.38 -18.55
CA MET A 392 1.00 5.20 -19.29
C MET A 392 0.88 5.68 -20.74
N TYR A 393 -0.23 5.37 -21.42
CA TYR A 393 -0.45 5.82 -22.80
C TYR A 393 -0.63 7.35 -22.86
N GLU A 394 -1.33 7.94 -21.90
CA GLU A 394 -1.51 9.40 -21.79
C GLU A 394 -0.16 10.12 -21.67
N THR A 395 0.74 9.58 -20.84
CA THR A 395 2.10 10.08 -20.68
C THR A 395 2.84 10.09 -22.03
N TYR A 396 2.83 8.95 -22.72
CA TYR A 396 3.43 8.84 -24.06
C TYR A 396 2.81 9.80 -25.08
N ALA A 397 1.47 9.88 -25.15
CA ALA A 397 0.76 10.72 -26.12
C ALA A 397 0.97 12.21 -25.87
N THR A 398 1.16 12.62 -24.62
CA THR A 398 1.47 14.00 -24.25
C THR A 398 2.87 14.40 -24.72
N HIS A 399 3.86 13.53 -24.54
CA HIS A 399 5.24 13.81 -24.96
C HIS A 399 5.49 13.67 -26.47
N THR A 400 4.76 12.78 -27.15
CA THR A 400 4.92 12.53 -28.60
C THR A 400 3.92 13.29 -29.47
N ASN A 401 2.99 14.03 -28.86
CA ASN A 401 1.87 14.70 -29.54
C ASN A 401 0.94 13.75 -30.32
N GLU A 402 0.91 12.45 -29.98
CA GLU A 402 0.01 11.44 -30.56
C GLU A 402 -1.40 11.44 -29.92
N GLN A 403 -2.00 12.62 -29.74
CA GLN A 403 -3.28 12.80 -29.05
C GLN A 403 -4.46 12.07 -29.74
N ALA A 404 -4.46 12.01 -31.07
CA ALA A 404 -5.48 11.26 -31.82
C ALA A 404 -5.40 9.75 -31.56
N GLY A 405 -4.19 9.21 -31.38
CA GLY A 405 -3.99 7.81 -31.00
C GLY A 405 -4.55 7.53 -29.60
N PHE A 406 -4.34 8.45 -28.67
CA PHE A 406 -4.86 8.32 -27.31
C PHE A 406 -6.40 8.32 -27.27
N GLU A 407 -7.05 9.24 -27.98
CA GLU A 407 -8.51 9.28 -28.09
C GLU A 407 -9.08 7.96 -28.61
N MET A 408 -8.46 7.37 -29.64
CA MET A 408 -8.86 6.07 -30.17
C MET A 408 -8.71 4.95 -29.12
N ILE A 409 -7.62 4.95 -28.36
CA ILE A 409 -7.41 3.98 -27.27
C ILE A 409 -8.47 4.12 -26.19
N LEU A 410 -8.80 5.35 -25.79
CA LEU A 410 -9.86 5.62 -24.82
C LEU A 410 -11.22 5.09 -25.30
N GLN A 411 -11.56 5.28 -26.58
CA GLN A 411 -12.79 4.74 -27.17
C GLN A 411 -12.80 3.20 -27.17
N GLU A 412 -11.71 2.57 -27.59
CA GLU A 412 -11.60 1.11 -27.72
C GLU A 412 -11.59 0.35 -26.39
N LEU A 413 -11.25 1.03 -25.28
CA LEU A 413 -11.19 0.44 -23.93
C LEU A 413 -12.45 0.71 -23.08
N LEU A 414 -13.49 1.27 -23.68
CA LEU A 414 -14.80 1.38 -23.03
C LEU A 414 -15.37 -0.01 -22.73
N PRO A 415 -16.13 -0.19 -21.62
CA PRO A 415 -16.57 0.84 -20.67
C PRO A 415 -15.52 1.23 -19.61
N TYR A 416 -14.40 0.52 -19.53
CA TYR A 416 -13.46 0.65 -18.41
C TYR A 416 -12.66 1.95 -18.43
N SER A 417 -12.51 2.57 -19.60
CA SER A 417 -11.89 3.88 -19.80
C SER A 417 -12.86 5.06 -19.66
N PHE A 418 -14.14 4.85 -19.30
CA PHE A 418 -15.20 5.86 -19.35
C PHE A 418 -14.79 7.18 -18.68
N THR A 419 -14.31 7.12 -17.43
CA THR A 419 -13.92 8.32 -16.67
C THR A 419 -12.78 9.09 -17.33
N ASN A 420 -11.79 8.39 -17.89
CA ASN A 420 -10.69 9.03 -18.60
C ASN A 420 -11.18 9.66 -19.91
N TYR A 421 -12.05 8.97 -20.64
CA TYR A 421 -12.57 9.47 -21.91
C TYR A 421 -13.48 10.68 -21.70
N GLU A 422 -14.35 10.63 -20.69
CA GLU A 422 -15.20 11.75 -20.27
C GLU A 422 -14.37 13.02 -20.01
N GLN A 423 -13.29 12.90 -19.23
CA GLN A 423 -12.40 14.03 -18.92
C GLN A 423 -11.67 14.54 -20.17
N TYR A 424 -11.20 13.63 -21.02
CA TYR A 424 -10.50 13.98 -22.26
C TYR A 424 -11.40 14.80 -23.20
N VAL A 425 -12.62 14.32 -23.49
CA VAL A 425 -13.53 15.01 -24.41
C VAL A 425 -14.01 16.35 -23.84
N LEU A 426 -14.17 16.43 -22.51
CA LEU A 426 -14.53 17.69 -21.84
C LEU A 426 -13.40 18.72 -21.96
N ALA A 427 -12.15 18.32 -21.72
CA ALA A 427 -10.98 19.18 -21.86
C ALA A 427 -10.79 19.68 -23.31
N LYS A 428 -11.12 18.85 -24.30
CA LYS A 428 -11.12 19.21 -25.73
C LYS A 428 -12.38 19.99 -26.18
N LYS A 429 -13.30 20.30 -25.26
CA LYS A 429 -14.59 20.94 -25.55
C LYS A 429 -15.46 20.20 -26.58
N GLN A 430 -15.28 18.88 -26.68
CA GLN A 430 -16.10 18.01 -27.51
C GLN A 430 -17.42 17.68 -26.78
N TYR A 431 -18.21 18.73 -26.52
CA TYR A 431 -19.40 18.66 -25.66
C TYR A 431 -20.48 17.71 -26.17
N ARG A 432 -20.60 17.57 -27.49
CA ARG A 432 -21.53 16.61 -28.09
C ARG A 432 -21.15 15.18 -27.74
N THR A 433 -19.88 14.80 -27.94
CA THR A 433 -19.36 13.47 -27.61
C THR A 433 -19.52 13.18 -26.12
N TRP A 434 -19.24 14.17 -25.27
CA TRP A 434 -19.45 14.06 -23.82
C TRP A 434 -20.91 13.73 -23.47
N ALA A 435 -21.88 14.42 -24.09
CA ALA A 435 -23.29 14.13 -23.87
C ALA A 435 -23.69 12.73 -24.40
N GLU A 436 -23.20 12.35 -25.58
CA GLU A 436 -23.43 11.04 -26.18
C GLU A 436 -22.90 9.90 -25.30
N LEU A 437 -21.75 10.08 -24.64
CA LEU A 437 -21.20 9.11 -23.68
C LEU A 437 -22.13 8.86 -22.49
N HIS A 438 -22.64 9.93 -21.87
CA HIS A 438 -23.57 9.82 -20.75
C HIS A 438 -24.93 9.24 -21.15
N LEU A 439 -25.39 9.46 -22.38
CA LEU A 439 -26.60 8.82 -22.89
C LEU A 439 -26.40 7.32 -23.15
N LEU A 440 -25.20 6.92 -23.61
CA LEU A 440 -24.88 5.53 -23.91
C LEU A 440 -24.70 4.68 -22.64
N TYR A 441 -23.96 5.20 -21.66
CA TYR A 441 -23.64 4.47 -20.41
C TYR A 441 -24.57 4.81 -19.24
N GLY A 442 -25.45 5.79 -19.42
CA GLY A 442 -26.34 6.29 -18.39
C GLY A 442 -25.64 7.23 -17.40
N PHE A 443 -26.45 7.88 -16.59
CA PHE A 443 -26.02 8.68 -15.45
C PHE A 443 -27.03 8.54 -14.32
N GLU A 444 -26.57 8.45 -13.08
CA GLU A 444 -27.46 8.23 -11.92
C GLU A 444 -28.40 9.42 -11.69
N ALA A 445 -27.89 10.64 -11.84
CA ALA A 445 -28.68 11.86 -11.78
C ALA A 445 -27.99 12.99 -12.55
N ILE A 446 -28.77 13.74 -13.31
CA ILE A 446 -28.26 14.91 -14.05
C ILE A 446 -27.70 15.99 -13.10
N GLU A 447 -28.09 16.00 -11.82
CA GLU A 447 -27.49 16.87 -10.82
C GLU A 447 -26.02 16.55 -10.53
N LEU A 448 -25.56 15.30 -10.70
CA LEU A 448 -24.15 14.94 -10.56
C LEU A 448 -23.30 15.49 -11.70
N LEU A 449 -23.93 15.78 -12.84
CA LEU A 449 -23.33 16.36 -14.04
C LEU A 449 -23.32 17.89 -14.02
N LYS A 450 -23.76 18.52 -12.93
CA LYS A 450 -24.06 19.97 -12.89
C LYS A 450 -22.87 20.85 -13.23
N GLU A 451 -21.66 20.50 -12.77
CA GLU A 451 -20.47 21.33 -13.01
C GLU A 451 -20.13 21.41 -14.50
N PRO A 452 -19.88 20.29 -15.23
CA PRO A 452 -19.64 20.34 -16.67
C PRO A 452 -20.85 20.88 -17.44
N LEU A 453 -22.08 20.58 -17.00
CA LEU A 453 -23.28 21.05 -17.69
C LEU A 453 -23.43 22.57 -17.72
N LYS A 454 -22.91 23.34 -16.75
CA LYS A 454 -22.99 24.81 -16.83
C LYS A 454 -22.27 25.36 -18.06
N ASP A 455 -21.09 24.83 -18.33
CA ASP A 455 -20.26 25.25 -19.46
C ASP A 455 -20.85 24.71 -20.77
N ILE A 456 -21.28 23.45 -20.80
CA ILE A 456 -21.95 22.84 -21.96
C ILE A 456 -23.23 23.59 -22.30
N GLU A 457 -24.05 23.91 -21.29
CA GLU A 457 -25.19 24.79 -21.49
C GLU A 457 -24.67 26.04 -22.17
N LYS A 458 -23.76 26.82 -21.59
CA LYS A 458 -23.31 28.11 -22.15
C LYS A 458 -22.78 28.01 -23.60
N GLU A 459 -21.87 27.07 -23.87
CA GLU A 459 -21.07 27.00 -25.10
C GLU A 459 -21.72 26.14 -26.20
N ALA A 460 -22.40 25.04 -25.85
CA ALA A 460 -23.02 24.10 -26.79
C ALA A 460 -24.43 23.66 -26.32
N PRO A 461 -25.42 24.59 -26.30
CA PRO A 461 -26.79 24.32 -25.87
C PRO A 461 -27.41 23.03 -26.43
N GLU A 462 -27.11 22.72 -27.68
CA GLU A 462 -27.61 21.57 -28.41
C GLU A 462 -27.13 20.23 -27.82
N ALA A 463 -25.93 20.18 -27.24
CA ALA A 463 -25.40 18.98 -26.61
C ALA A 463 -26.08 18.69 -25.25
N ALA A 464 -26.55 19.73 -24.54
CA ALA A 464 -27.26 19.56 -23.28
C ALA A 464 -28.71 19.07 -23.45
N LEU A 465 -29.34 19.32 -24.60
CA LEU A 465 -30.77 18.99 -24.81
C LEU A 465 -31.10 17.52 -24.54
N PRO A 466 -30.39 16.53 -25.14
CA PRO A 466 -30.77 15.12 -24.98
C PRO A 466 -30.67 14.64 -23.53
N LEU A 467 -29.69 15.13 -22.77
CA LEU A 467 -29.52 14.79 -21.36
C LEU A 467 -30.70 15.25 -20.51
N TYR A 468 -31.15 16.50 -20.70
CA TYR A 468 -32.31 17.01 -19.98
C TYR A 468 -33.62 16.35 -20.42
N HIS A 469 -33.74 15.94 -21.69
CA HIS A 469 -34.88 15.15 -22.17
C HIS A 469 -34.95 13.80 -21.47
N LEU A 470 -33.85 13.04 -21.45
CA LEU A 470 -33.77 11.75 -20.76
C LEU A 470 -34.10 11.92 -19.26
N ALA A 471 -33.43 12.85 -18.59
CA ALA A 471 -33.63 13.10 -17.16
C ALA A 471 -35.07 13.52 -16.81
N ALA A 472 -35.75 14.27 -17.69
CA ALA A 472 -37.15 14.65 -17.52
C ALA A 472 -38.08 13.44 -17.65
N VAL A 473 -37.85 12.57 -18.63
CA VAL A 473 -38.64 11.34 -18.82
C VAL A 473 -38.45 10.40 -17.63
N GLU A 474 -37.21 10.10 -17.24
CA GLU A 474 -36.91 9.23 -16.08
C GLU A 474 -37.56 9.75 -14.79
N ALA A 475 -37.49 11.07 -14.54
CA ALA A 475 -38.13 11.67 -13.36
C ALA A 475 -39.67 11.59 -13.41
N ILE A 476 -40.30 11.56 -14.59
CA ILE A 476 -41.74 11.31 -14.73
C ILE A 476 -42.06 9.83 -14.44
N GLU A 477 -41.21 8.91 -14.89
CA GLU A 477 -41.41 7.47 -14.73
C GLU A 477 -41.33 6.97 -13.29
N GLU A 478 -40.61 7.67 -12.41
CA GLU A 478 -40.59 7.41 -10.96
C GLU A 478 -41.93 7.62 -10.23
N ARG A 479 -42.93 8.22 -10.90
CA ARG A 479 -44.34 8.30 -10.49
C ARG A 479 -44.62 8.78 -9.06
N ASN A 480 -43.85 9.75 -8.57
CA ASN A 480 -44.09 10.34 -7.26
C ASN A 480 -44.03 11.87 -7.31
N ARG A 481 -44.61 12.54 -6.31
CA ARG A 481 -44.72 14.00 -6.35
C ARG A 481 -43.36 14.72 -6.29
N LYS A 482 -42.36 14.12 -5.62
CA LYS A 482 -41.01 14.70 -5.58
C LYS A 482 -40.35 14.60 -6.96
N SER A 483 -40.50 13.47 -7.64
CA SER A 483 -39.96 13.23 -8.98
C SER A 483 -40.62 14.11 -10.04
N TYR A 484 -41.93 14.34 -9.98
CA TYR A 484 -42.62 15.29 -10.87
C TYR A 484 -42.12 16.73 -10.72
N ARG A 485 -41.86 17.19 -9.49
CA ARG A 485 -41.24 18.51 -9.28
C ARG A 485 -39.86 18.60 -9.91
N ARG A 486 -39.08 17.51 -9.82
CA ARG A 486 -37.75 17.42 -10.45
C ARG A 486 -37.86 17.45 -11.98
N ALA A 487 -38.79 16.69 -12.57
CA ALA A 487 -39.10 16.74 -14.00
C ALA A 487 -39.46 18.16 -14.46
N VAL A 488 -40.32 18.88 -13.72
CA VAL A 488 -40.67 20.27 -14.03
C VAL A 488 -39.45 21.20 -14.01
N ARG A 489 -38.47 20.98 -13.12
CA ARG A 489 -37.21 21.76 -13.13
C ARG A 489 -36.41 21.51 -14.41
N TYR A 490 -36.29 20.25 -14.83
CA TYR A 490 -35.59 19.90 -16.07
C TYR A 490 -36.31 20.42 -17.31
N LEU A 491 -37.64 20.33 -17.36
CA LEU A 491 -38.46 20.90 -18.45
C LEU A 491 -38.32 22.42 -18.54
N LYS A 492 -38.24 23.13 -17.41
CA LYS A 492 -37.93 24.58 -17.40
C LYS A 492 -36.53 24.87 -17.96
N LYS A 493 -35.55 24.01 -17.68
CA LYS A 493 -34.22 24.10 -18.27
C LYS A 493 -34.26 23.86 -19.78
N LEU A 494 -34.92 22.80 -20.26
CA LEU A 494 -35.15 22.55 -21.68
C LEU A 494 -35.76 23.76 -22.37
N ARG A 495 -36.84 24.35 -21.83
CA ARG A 495 -37.45 25.57 -22.38
C ARG A 495 -36.44 26.70 -22.59
N THR A 496 -35.52 26.86 -21.64
CA THR A 496 -34.49 27.90 -21.70
C THR A 496 -33.46 27.59 -22.79
N LEU A 497 -33.06 26.33 -22.93
CA LEU A 497 -32.14 25.87 -23.97
C LEU A 497 -32.74 26.03 -25.38
N TYR A 498 -33.98 25.58 -25.58
CA TYR A 498 -34.71 25.73 -26.85
C TYR A 498 -34.88 27.20 -27.26
N LYS A 499 -35.20 28.09 -26.31
CA LYS A 499 -35.27 29.54 -26.56
C LYS A 499 -33.96 30.10 -27.07
N ARG A 500 -32.83 29.71 -26.45
CA ARG A 500 -31.51 30.17 -26.88
C ARG A 500 -31.13 29.64 -28.26
N LEU A 501 -31.55 28.42 -28.59
CA LEU A 501 -31.36 27.82 -29.92
C LEU A 501 -32.34 28.37 -30.97
N LYS A 502 -33.24 29.29 -30.61
CA LYS A 502 -34.33 29.81 -31.47
C LYS A 502 -35.25 28.70 -32.02
N ARG A 503 -35.45 27.64 -31.24
CA ARG A 503 -36.30 26.48 -31.56
C ARG A 503 -37.53 26.44 -30.65
N THR A 504 -38.24 27.56 -30.53
CA THR A 504 -39.42 27.67 -29.64
C THR A 504 -40.57 26.80 -30.11
N ASP A 505 -40.77 26.69 -31.42
CA ASP A 505 -41.87 25.92 -32.01
C ASP A 505 -41.72 24.42 -31.70
N GLU A 506 -40.48 23.91 -31.75
CA GLU A 506 -40.15 22.54 -31.35
C GLU A 506 -40.43 22.31 -29.85
N TRP A 507 -40.10 23.28 -29.00
CA TRP A 507 -40.38 23.22 -27.57
C TRP A 507 -41.89 23.18 -27.29
N ASP A 508 -42.67 24.03 -27.95
CA ASP A 508 -44.12 24.09 -27.75
C ASP A 508 -44.80 22.79 -28.19
N ALA A 509 -44.38 22.23 -29.33
CA ALA A 509 -44.84 20.91 -29.76
C ALA A 509 -44.44 19.79 -28.76
N PHE A 510 -43.21 19.83 -28.26
CA PHE A 510 -42.70 18.84 -27.30
C PHE A 510 -43.45 18.87 -25.96
N ILE A 511 -43.67 20.04 -25.36
CA ILE A 511 -44.32 20.13 -24.04
C ILE A 511 -45.80 19.73 -24.10
N ILE A 512 -46.49 20.05 -25.20
CA ILE A 512 -47.86 19.58 -25.46
C ILE A 512 -47.87 18.05 -25.61
N HIS A 513 -46.91 17.50 -26.35
CA HIS A 513 -46.79 16.05 -26.50
C HIS A 513 -46.58 15.34 -25.14
N ILE A 514 -45.67 15.83 -24.30
CA ILE A 514 -45.44 15.30 -22.95
C ILE A 514 -46.71 15.39 -22.09
N ALA A 515 -47.42 16.51 -22.11
CA ALA A 515 -48.65 16.68 -21.35
C ALA A 515 -49.75 15.70 -21.79
N ASN A 516 -49.91 15.48 -23.10
CA ASN A 516 -50.88 14.56 -23.67
C ASN A 516 -50.55 13.09 -23.34
N LEU A 517 -49.28 12.70 -23.52
CA LEU A 517 -48.78 11.35 -23.24
C LEU A 517 -49.04 10.95 -21.78
N HIS A 518 -48.90 11.90 -20.85
CA HIS A 518 -49.10 11.69 -19.42
C HIS A 518 -50.38 12.33 -18.86
N SER A 519 -51.42 12.48 -19.68
CA SER A 519 -52.71 13.10 -19.31
C SER A 519 -53.36 12.47 -18.06
N ARG A 520 -53.18 11.16 -17.85
CA ARG A 520 -53.72 10.42 -16.69
C ARG A 520 -52.97 10.69 -15.39
N LEU A 521 -51.75 11.22 -15.43
CA LEU A 521 -50.94 11.52 -14.25
C LEU A 521 -51.34 12.89 -13.67
N ARG A 522 -52.48 12.97 -12.97
CA ARG A 522 -53.04 14.24 -12.45
C ARG A 522 -52.03 15.07 -11.64
N ALA A 523 -51.26 14.43 -10.77
CA ALA A 523 -50.24 15.11 -9.96
C ALA A 523 -49.11 15.70 -10.81
N LEU A 524 -48.73 15.06 -11.93
CA LEU A 524 -47.78 15.64 -12.89
C LEU A 524 -48.39 16.86 -13.59
N GLN A 525 -49.64 16.76 -14.05
CA GLN A 525 -50.35 17.86 -14.72
C GLN A 525 -50.46 19.10 -13.81
N GLU A 526 -50.75 18.92 -12.52
CA GLU A 526 -50.71 20.00 -11.54
C GLU A 526 -49.33 20.67 -11.44
N GLU A 527 -48.25 19.87 -11.37
CA GLU A 527 -46.89 20.41 -11.26
C GLU A 527 -46.46 21.11 -12.57
N LEU A 528 -46.89 20.64 -13.75
CA LEU A 528 -46.67 21.30 -15.05
C LEU A 528 -47.34 22.68 -15.11
N ARG A 529 -48.61 22.79 -14.68
CA ARG A 529 -49.36 24.07 -14.60
C ARG A 529 -48.73 25.03 -13.59
N LYS A 530 -48.40 24.54 -12.38
CA LYS A 530 -47.63 25.33 -11.38
C LYS A 530 -46.28 25.78 -11.94
N GLY A 531 -45.68 24.97 -12.80
CA GLY A 531 -44.46 25.27 -13.53
C GLY A 531 -44.60 26.34 -14.61
N LYS A 532 -45.82 26.74 -14.97
CA LYS A 532 -46.15 27.56 -16.16
C LYS A 532 -45.55 26.95 -17.43
N LEU A 533 -45.65 25.62 -17.55
CA LEU A 533 -45.19 24.88 -18.73
C LEU A 533 -46.33 24.54 -19.69
N ILE A 534 -47.56 24.48 -19.18
CA ILE A 534 -48.80 24.34 -19.92
C ILE A 534 -49.85 25.30 -19.35
N ASP A 535 -50.81 25.70 -20.17
CA ASP A 535 -51.89 26.60 -19.76
C ASP A 535 -52.97 25.86 -18.95
N ASP A 536 -53.76 26.60 -18.16
CA ASP A 536 -54.83 26.04 -17.32
C ASP A 536 -56.04 25.53 -18.14
N GLN A 537 -56.05 25.69 -19.47
CA GLN A 537 -57.16 25.36 -20.37
C GLN A 537 -56.75 24.33 -21.43
N SER A 538 -56.55 23.09 -21.02
CA SER A 538 -56.58 21.94 -21.93
C SER A 538 -57.25 20.79 -21.18
N ASN A 539 -58.59 20.80 -21.24
CA ASN A 539 -59.45 19.70 -20.87
C ASN A 539 -59.85 18.94 -22.13
#